data_AF-A0A7S2H123-F1
#
_entry.id   AF-A0A7S2H123-F1
#
_cell.length_a   1.000
_cell.length_b   1.000
_cell.length_c   1.000
_cell.angle_alpha   90.00
_cell.angle_beta   90.00
_cell.angle_gamma   90.00
#
_symmetry.space_group_name_H-M   'P 1'
#
loop_
_entity.id
_entity.type
_entity.pdbx_description
1 polymer ?
#
loop_
_entity_poly.entity_id
_entity_poly.type
_entity_poly.pdbx_seq_one_letter_code
_entity_poly.pdbx_strand_id
1 'polypeptide(L)'
;GYRIEVYMAKSSEPALAPDIIGHPEMFMPFSRVMISLTYGNNVLALLVMLSWLKLFKYLCMSSYFRLLVRILEQCALKLVVFSAVLLVFFFGFAMAFFTGLGSNDSLFTTVSDSFLVLFFMLIDGYILEAQWFEPGRGTVMPLI
;
A
#
# COMPACT_ATOMS: atom_id res chain seq x y z
N GLY A 1 -7.52 7.63 -17.64
CA GLY A 1 -6.09 7.86 -17.91
C GLY A 1 -5.38 6.59 -18.33
N TYR A 2 -5.17 5.66 -17.40
CA TYR A 2 -4.27 4.50 -17.59
C TYR A 2 -4.61 3.52 -18.73
N ARG A 3 -5.91 3.30 -19.02
CA ARG A 3 -6.31 2.45 -20.16
C ARG A 3 -5.93 3.08 -21.50
N ILE A 4 -6.00 4.41 -21.61
CA ILE A 4 -5.68 5.16 -22.85
C ILE A 4 -4.19 5.00 -23.17
N GLU A 5 -3.34 5.07 -22.16
CA GLU A 5 -1.89 4.85 -22.30
C GLU A 5 -1.56 3.45 -22.82
N VAL A 6 -2.24 2.42 -22.31
CA VAL A 6 -2.09 1.04 -22.81
C VAL A 6 -2.59 0.92 -24.25
N TYR A 7 -3.70 1.59 -24.60
CA TYR A 7 -4.19 1.62 -25.98
C TYR A 7 -3.24 2.37 -26.93
N MET A 8 -2.60 3.44 -26.46
CA MET A 8 -1.59 4.18 -27.22
C MET A 8 -0.32 3.34 -27.42
N ALA A 9 0.19 2.69 -26.37
CA ALA A 9 1.33 1.79 -26.45
C ALA A 9 1.06 0.60 -27.40
N LYS A 10 -0.17 0.05 -27.36
CA LYS A 10 -0.64 -0.97 -28.30
C LYS A 10 -0.65 -0.46 -29.75
N SER A 11 -1.04 0.81 -29.97
CA SER A 11 -1.10 1.38 -31.32
C SER A 11 0.27 1.73 -31.89
N SER A 12 1.25 2.03 -31.04
CA SER A 12 2.60 2.41 -31.46
C SER A 12 3.53 1.22 -31.70
N GLU A 13 3.27 0.07 -31.06
CA GLU A 13 4.17 -1.08 -31.10
C GLU A 13 3.49 -2.31 -31.75
N PRO A 14 3.90 -2.73 -32.96
CA PRO A 14 3.29 -3.88 -33.64
C PRO A 14 3.54 -5.19 -32.89
N ALA A 15 4.56 -5.27 -32.04
CA ALA A 15 4.85 -6.42 -31.19
C ALA A 15 3.81 -6.64 -30.07
N LEU A 16 2.94 -5.66 -29.79
CA LEU A 16 1.85 -5.75 -28.82
C LEU A 16 0.48 -6.00 -29.49
N ALA A 17 0.45 -6.24 -30.80
CA ALA A 17 -0.77 -6.61 -31.50
C ALA A 17 -1.28 -7.98 -31.01
N PRO A 18 -2.61 -8.17 -30.85
CA PRO A 18 -3.19 -9.37 -30.26
C PRO A 18 -2.79 -10.67 -30.98
N ASP A 19 -2.55 -10.58 -32.28
CA ASP A 19 -2.20 -11.73 -33.14
C ASP A 19 -0.74 -12.16 -32.99
N ILE A 20 0.10 -11.30 -32.39
CA ILE A 20 1.54 -11.52 -32.24
C ILE A 20 1.89 -11.95 -30.79
N ILE A 21 0.94 -11.87 -29.85
CA ILE A 21 1.15 -12.19 -28.44
C ILE A 21 1.43 -13.69 -28.26
N GLY A 22 2.59 -14.04 -27.70
CA GLY A 22 3.04 -15.41 -27.47
C GLY A 22 3.98 -16.03 -28.51
N HIS A 23 4.37 -15.33 -29.59
CA HIS A 23 5.35 -15.88 -30.54
C HIS A 23 6.77 -15.92 -29.96
N PRO A 24 7.48 -17.07 -30.03
CA PRO A 24 8.79 -17.24 -29.40
C PRO A 24 9.92 -16.43 -30.06
N GLU A 25 9.72 -15.96 -31.29
CA GLU A 25 10.75 -15.25 -32.08
C GLU A 25 10.72 -13.72 -31.89
N MET A 26 9.72 -13.19 -31.18
CA MET A 26 9.50 -11.75 -31.04
C MET A 26 9.49 -11.33 -29.56
N PHE A 27 10.35 -10.38 -29.20
CA PHE A 27 10.38 -9.83 -27.84
C PHE A 27 9.18 -8.92 -27.59
N MET A 28 8.46 -9.14 -26.50
CA MET A 28 7.34 -8.31 -26.06
C MET A 28 7.75 -7.42 -24.89
N PRO A 29 7.76 -6.08 -25.06
CA PRO A 29 8.10 -5.14 -23.99
C PRO A 29 6.93 -4.93 -22.99
N PHE A 30 6.53 -5.99 -22.28
CA PHE A 30 5.46 -5.92 -21.28
C PHE A 30 5.73 -4.94 -20.13
N SER A 31 7.00 -4.63 -19.87
CA SER A 31 7.40 -3.70 -18.81
C SER A 31 6.74 -2.32 -18.94
N ARG A 32 6.53 -1.82 -20.17
CA ARG A 32 5.90 -0.51 -20.42
C ARG A 32 4.41 -0.50 -20.10
N VAL A 33 3.71 -1.61 -20.32
CA VAL A 33 2.27 -1.74 -20.02
C VAL A 33 2.05 -2.10 -18.54
N MET A 34 3.02 -2.78 -17.92
CA MET A 34 2.95 -3.23 -16.54
C MET A 34 2.78 -2.07 -15.56
N ILE A 35 3.49 -0.95 -15.76
CA ILE A 35 3.43 0.20 -14.84
C ILE A 35 2.00 0.77 -14.74
N SER A 36 1.36 1.03 -15.88
CA SER A 36 -0.01 1.56 -15.94
C SER A 36 -1.03 0.55 -15.41
N LEU A 37 -0.76 -0.75 -15.57
CA LEU A 37 -1.58 -1.82 -15.02
C LEU A 37 -1.48 -1.87 -13.48
N THR A 38 -0.27 -1.79 -12.91
CA THR A 38 -0.05 -1.77 -11.46
C THR A 38 -0.74 -0.57 -10.81
N TYR A 39 -0.58 0.64 -11.38
CA TYR A 39 -1.29 1.82 -10.87
C TYR A 39 -2.81 1.68 -10.99
N GLY A 40 -3.30 1.14 -12.12
CA GLY A 40 -4.72 0.87 -12.32
C GLY A 40 -5.28 -0.08 -11.27
N ASN A 41 -4.55 -1.17 -10.97
CA ASN A 41 -4.94 -2.15 -9.96
C ASN A 41 -4.95 -1.56 -8.54
N ASN A 42 -3.94 -0.76 -8.19
CA ASN A 42 -3.87 -0.11 -6.88
C ASN A 42 -5.04 0.87 -6.67
N VAL A 43 -5.39 1.64 -7.70
CA VAL A 43 -6.56 2.54 -7.65
C VAL A 43 -7.86 1.74 -7.56
N LEU A 44 -7.99 0.64 -8.31
CA LEU A 44 -9.15 -0.24 -8.23
C LEU A 44 -9.31 -0.84 -6.83
N ALA A 45 -8.23 -1.34 -6.23
CA ALA A 45 -8.22 -1.88 -4.88
C ALA A 45 -8.66 -0.83 -3.85
N LEU A 46 -8.16 0.41 -3.98
CA LEU A 46 -8.57 1.54 -3.14
C LEU A 46 -10.07 1.83 -3.30
N LEU A 47 -10.59 1.86 -4.55
CA LEU A 47 -12.01 2.06 -4.82
C LEU A 47 -12.89 0.97 -4.21
N VAL A 48 -12.47 -0.29 -4.28
CA VAL A 48 -13.18 -1.41 -3.64
C VAL A 48 -13.17 -1.23 -2.13
N MET A 49 -12.04 -0.89 -1.51
CA MET A 49 -11.96 -0.62 -0.07
C MET A 49 -12.91 0.53 0.34
N LEU A 50 -12.95 1.63 -0.42
CA LEU A 50 -13.87 2.74 -0.17
C LEU A 50 -15.35 2.36 -0.40
N SER A 51 -15.64 1.43 -1.33
CA SER A 51 -17.00 0.94 -1.52
C SER A 51 -17.52 0.18 -0.30
N TRP A 52 -16.64 -0.55 0.40
CA TRP A 52 -16.98 -1.18 1.68
C TRP A 52 -17.31 -0.15 2.75
N LEU A 53 -16.62 0.99 2.79
CA LEU A 53 -16.95 2.07 3.72
C LEU A 53 -18.36 2.64 3.49
N LYS A 54 -18.88 2.61 2.26
CA LYS A 54 -20.26 3.05 1.98
C LYS A 54 -21.30 2.18 2.67
N LEU A 55 -21.01 0.91 2.97
CA LEU A 55 -21.93 0.03 3.70
C LEU A 55 -22.23 0.55 5.10
N PHE A 56 -21.25 1.15 5.79
CA PHE A 56 -21.46 1.74 7.12
C PHE A 56 -22.54 2.84 7.12
N LYS A 57 -22.71 3.56 6.00
CA LYS A 57 -23.80 4.54 5.84
C LYS A 57 -25.18 3.87 5.88
N TYR A 58 -25.32 2.70 5.27
CA TYR A 58 -26.59 1.96 5.25
C TYR A 58 -26.87 1.28 6.61
N LEU A 59 -25.84 0.84 7.33
CA LEU A 59 -25.95 0.32 8.70
C LEU A 59 -26.56 1.33 9.69
N CYS A 60 -26.39 2.64 9.45
CA CYS A 60 -26.98 3.72 10.26
C CYS A 60 -28.52 3.81 10.18
N MET A 61 -29.17 3.02 9.32
CA MET A 61 -30.63 2.89 9.30
C MET A 61 -31.15 2.21 10.57
N SER A 62 -30.34 1.37 11.21
CA SER A 62 -30.64 0.78 12.52
C SER A 62 -30.35 1.78 13.65
N SER A 63 -31.28 1.88 14.61
CA SER A 63 -31.21 2.84 15.73
C SER A 63 -29.97 2.66 16.60
N TYR A 64 -29.56 1.41 16.88
CA TYR A 64 -28.37 1.10 17.70
C TYR A 64 -27.07 1.55 17.02
N PHE A 65 -26.92 1.29 15.72
CA PHE A 65 -25.74 1.69 14.96
C PHE A 65 -25.61 3.20 14.83
N ARG A 66 -26.73 3.93 14.75
CA ARG A 66 -26.74 5.39 14.70
C ARG A 66 -26.15 6.01 15.98
N LEU A 67 -26.44 5.44 17.14
CA LEU A 67 -25.88 5.92 18.41
C LEU A 67 -24.36 5.68 18.46
N LEU A 68 -23.91 4.49 18.07
CA LEU A 68 -22.48 4.14 18.03
C LEU A 68 -21.69 5.10 17.12
N VAL A 69 -22.21 5.40 15.93
CA VAL A 69 -21.55 6.30 14.97
C VAL A 69 -21.42 7.72 15.53
N ARG A 70 -22.42 8.24 16.25
CA ARG A 70 -22.33 9.57 16.90
C ARG A 70 -21.26 9.61 17.99
N ILE A 71 -21.13 8.55 18.79
CA ILE A 71 -20.07 8.47 19.81
C ILE A 71 -18.71 8.43 19.13
N LEU A 72 -18.57 7.63 18.07
CA LEU A 72 -17.34 7.52 17.30
C LEU A 72 -16.96 8.86 16.67
N GLU A 73 -17.91 9.61 16.12
CA GLU A 73 -17.69 10.94 15.55
C GLU A 73 -17.15 11.94 16.58
N GLN A 74 -17.73 11.96 17.80
CA GLN A 74 -17.26 12.83 18.89
C GLN A 74 -15.86 12.42 19.38
N CYS A 75 -15.59 11.12 19.47
CA CYS A 75 -14.28 10.61 19.88
C CYS A 75 -13.21 10.81 18.79
N ALA A 76 -13.57 10.72 17.51
CA ALA A 76 -12.64 10.77 16.39
C ALA A 76 -11.82 12.05 16.37
N LEU A 77 -12.43 13.22 16.64
CA LEU A 77 -11.70 14.48 16.69
C LEU A 77 -10.62 14.49 17.78
N LYS A 78 -10.93 13.92 18.96
CA LYS A 78 -9.96 13.82 20.07
C LYS A 78 -8.86 12.81 19.75
N LEU A 79 -9.22 11.69 19.14
CA LEU A 79 -8.29 10.63 18.74
C LEU A 79 -7.33 11.13 17.64
N VAL A 80 -7.81 11.92 16.68
CA VAL A 80 -6.95 12.52 15.64
C VAL A 80 -5.91 13.47 16.25
N VAL A 81 -6.30 14.31 17.21
CA VAL A 81 -5.35 15.20 17.91
C VAL A 81 -4.30 14.38 18.69
N PHE A 82 -4.74 13.35 19.41
CA PHE A 82 -3.83 12.46 20.13
C PHE A 82 -2.87 11.72 19.17
N SER A 83 -3.40 11.22 18.05
CA SER A 83 -2.62 10.53 17.02
C SER A 83 -1.56 11.43 16.39
N ALA A 84 -1.86 12.71 16.17
CA ALA A 84 -0.87 13.66 15.64
C ALA A 84 0.30 13.88 16.61
N VAL A 85 0.02 14.02 17.92
CA VAL A 85 1.08 14.15 18.95
C VAL A 85 1.93 12.88 19.02
N LEU A 86 1.28 11.71 18.99
CA LEU A 86 1.98 10.43 18.97
C LEU A 86 2.88 10.32 17.74
N LEU A 87 2.41 10.71 16.55
CA LEU A 87 3.21 10.66 15.32
C LEU A 87 4.49 11.50 15.43
N VAL A 88 4.41 12.71 16.00
CA VAL A 88 5.59 13.57 16.24
C VAL A 88 6.60 12.87 17.15
N PHE A 89 6.13 12.22 18.22
CA PHE A 89 7.00 11.47 19.13
C PHE A 89 7.69 10.31 18.40
N PHE A 90 6.92 9.50 17.65
CA PHE A 90 7.47 8.39 16.85
C PHE A 90 8.48 8.86 15.81
N PHE A 91 8.20 9.96 15.12
CA PHE A 91 9.11 10.54 14.14
C PHE A 91 10.41 11.02 14.78
N GLY A 92 10.35 11.60 15.98
CA GLY A 92 11.52 11.96 16.78
C GLY A 92 12.43 10.76 17.08
N PHE A 93 11.86 9.65 17.53
CA PHE A 93 12.65 8.43 17.76
C PHE A 93 13.15 7.81 16.47
N ALA A 94 12.34 7.75 15.42
CA ALA A 94 12.77 7.21 14.12
C ALA A 94 14.02 7.95 13.60
N MET A 95 14.08 9.28 13.74
CA MET A 95 15.26 10.08 13.37
C MET A 95 16.47 9.80 14.29
N ALA A 96 16.26 9.59 15.59
CA ALA A 96 17.33 9.23 16.52
C ALA A 96 17.93 7.85 16.20
N PHE A 97 17.10 6.86 15.87
CA PHE A 97 17.56 5.53 15.48
C PHE A 97 18.22 5.51 14.10
N PHE A 98 17.68 6.25 13.13
CA PHE A 98 18.32 6.43 11.83
C PHE A 98 19.72 7.02 11.95
N THR A 99 19.89 8.07 12.77
CA THR A 99 21.21 8.71 12.96
C THR A 99 22.18 7.89 13.84
N GLY A 100 21.66 7.16 14.83
CA GLY A 100 22.48 6.37 15.75
C GLY A 100 22.87 4.98 15.23
N LEU A 101 21.97 4.30 14.53
CA LEU A 101 22.12 2.90 14.10
C LEU A 101 22.18 2.72 12.58
N GLY A 102 21.92 3.75 11.79
CA GLY A 102 21.83 3.63 10.32
C GLY A 102 23.12 3.19 9.61
N SER A 103 24.29 3.26 10.27
CA SER A 103 25.54 2.73 9.73
C SER A 103 25.79 1.25 10.06
N ASN A 104 25.13 0.72 11.10
CA ASN A 104 25.47 -0.58 11.69
C ASN A 104 24.44 -1.66 11.36
N ASP A 105 23.19 -1.28 11.14
CA ASP A 105 22.08 -2.20 10.91
C ASP A 105 21.30 -1.77 9.65
N SER A 106 21.07 -2.73 8.75
CA SER A 106 20.40 -2.50 7.46
C SER A 106 18.94 -2.07 7.63
N LEU A 107 18.30 -2.41 8.76
CA LEU A 107 16.91 -2.05 9.06
C LEU A 107 16.72 -0.56 9.35
N PHE A 108 17.78 0.16 9.71
CA PHE A 108 17.74 1.59 10.05
C PHE A 108 18.42 2.48 8.99
N THR A 109 18.67 1.94 7.80
CA THR A 109 19.36 2.66 6.71
C THR A 109 18.51 3.72 6.03
N THR A 110 17.18 3.63 6.14
CA THR A 110 16.24 4.64 5.65
C THR A 110 15.37 5.13 6.79
N VAL A 111 15.00 6.42 6.77
CA VAL A 111 14.06 7.00 7.76
C VAL A 111 12.69 6.31 7.72
N SER A 112 12.21 5.95 6.52
CA SER A 112 10.95 5.22 6.35
C SER A 112 10.99 3.84 7.03
N ASP A 113 12.08 3.10 6.85
CA ASP A 113 12.24 1.77 7.42
C ASP A 113 12.37 1.85 8.94
N SER A 114 13.13 2.82 9.44
CA SER A 114 13.27 3.10 10.88
C SER A 114 11.92 3.40 11.54
N PHE A 115 11.06 4.18 10.87
CA PHE A 115 9.72 4.49 11.37
C PHE A 115 8.81 3.26 11.41
N LEU A 116 8.81 2.44 10.35
CA LEU A 116 8.01 1.22 10.29
C LEU A 116 8.45 0.19 11.34
N VAL A 117 9.75 0.00 11.51
CA VAL A 117 10.31 -0.90 12.54
C VAL A 117 9.87 -0.46 13.94
N LEU A 118 9.93 0.84 14.25
CA LEU A 118 9.43 1.34 15.54
C LEU A 118 7.92 1.13 15.73
N PHE A 119 7.15 1.33 14.67
CA PHE A 119 5.70 1.14 14.70
C PHE A 119 5.33 -0.33 14.95
N PHE A 120 6.02 -1.28 14.30
CA PHE A 120 5.79 -2.72 14.52
C PHE A 120 6.30 -3.22 15.86
N MET A 121 7.43 -2.68 16.35
CA MET A 121 7.93 -2.95 17.70
C MET A 121 6.90 -2.58 18.78
N LEU A 122 6.12 -1.52 18.57
CA LEU A 122 5.02 -1.14 19.47
C LEU A 122 3.84 -2.13 19.45
N ILE A 123 3.51 -2.69 18.28
CA ILE A 123 2.26 -3.43 18.08
C ILE A 123 2.36 -4.88 18.59
N ASP A 124 3.45 -5.61 18.30
CA ASP A 124 3.86 -6.85 19.01
C ASP A 124 5.14 -7.45 18.38
N GLY A 125 6.30 -6.81 18.56
CA GLY A 125 7.64 -7.45 18.52
C GLY A 125 8.12 -8.20 17.26
N TYR A 126 7.34 -8.32 16.19
CA TYR A 126 7.75 -9.05 14.98
C TYR A 126 8.68 -8.18 14.14
N ILE A 127 9.89 -8.67 13.89
CA ILE A 127 10.85 -8.04 12.98
C ILE A 127 10.36 -8.33 11.55
N LEU A 128 9.43 -7.52 11.05
CA LEU A 128 9.02 -7.59 9.66
C LEU A 128 10.11 -6.92 8.82
N GLU A 129 10.85 -7.73 8.07
CA GLU A 129 11.73 -7.21 7.03
C GLU A 129 10.88 -6.45 6.00
N ALA A 130 11.28 -5.22 5.65
CA ALA A 130 10.57 -4.37 4.69
C ALA A 130 10.29 -5.06 3.34
N GLN A 131 11.07 -6.10 3.02
CA GLN A 131 10.92 -6.98 1.87
C GLN A 131 9.57 -7.70 1.80
N TRP A 132 8.84 -7.86 2.92
CA TRP A 132 7.53 -8.50 2.94
C TRP A 132 6.46 -7.70 2.17
N PHE A 133 6.62 -6.38 2.07
CA PHE A 133 5.68 -5.50 1.37
C PHE A 133 6.03 -5.24 -0.09
N GLU A 134 7.15 -5.78 -0.60
CA GLU A 134 7.52 -5.65 -2.01
C GLU A 134 6.68 -6.59 -2.90
N PRO A 135 5.94 -6.06 -3.88
CA PRO A 135 5.17 -6.90 -4.80
C PRO A 135 6.12 -7.74 -5.66
N GLY A 136 5.96 -9.07 -5.60
CA GLY A 136 6.64 -10.01 -6.50
C GLY A 136 7.90 -10.68 -5.94
N ARG A 137 8.24 -10.51 -4.65
CA ARG A 137 9.35 -11.23 -3.99
C ARG A 137 8.95 -12.23 -2.92
N GLY A 138 7.68 -12.29 -2.55
CA GLY A 138 7.18 -13.32 -1.64
C GLY A 138 7.34 -14.72 -2.25
N THR A 139 8.33 -15.49 -1.79
CA THR A 139 8.37 -16.93 -1.98
C THR A 139 7.25 -17.55 -1.16
N VAL A 140 6.02 -17.54 -1.69
CA VAL A 140 5.09 -18.63 -1.38
C VAL A 140 5.73 -19.90 -1.93
N MET A 141 6.48 -20.59 -1.07
CA MET A 141 6.91 -21.96 -1.31
C MET A 141 5.62 -22.75 -1.60
N PRO A 142 5.44 -23.36 -2.79
CA PRO A 142 4.39 -24.33 -2.95
C PRO A 142 4.75 -25.51 -2.05
N LEU A 143 4.02 -25.65 -0.94
CA LEU A 143 3.96 -26.91 -0.21
C LEU A 143 3.35 -27.93 -1.19
N ILE A 144 4.21 -28.80 -1.71
CA ILE A 144 3.81 -30.08 -2.31
C ILE A 144 3.36 -30.99 -1.18
#